data_AF-A0AAQ4EQN7-F1
#
_entry.id   AF-A0AAQ4EQN7-F1
#
_cell.length_a   1.000
_cell.length_b   1.000
_cell.length_c   1.000
_cell.angle_alpha   90.00
_cell.angle_beta   90.00
_cell.angle_gamma   90.00
#
_symmetry.space_group_name_H-M   'P 1'
#
loop_
_entity.id
_entity.type
_entity.pdbx_description
1 polymer ?
#
loop_
_entity_poly.entity_id
_entity_poly.type
_entity_poly.pdbx_seq_one_letter_code
_entity_poly.pdbx_strand_id
1 'polypeptide(L)'
;MLQYWKDHRLTWNAREYGDMAFIAVDPKDVWSPDLDVVNARREDFYSLKNMLTAQPDGSVWACFSVKVKAPCAVDMSGFPHDEQLCGIRITSTAYSDSQVKLAEGTVWGSHQDNASTEWNVTGISFAEHRALNRSFLDVSFHMRRLSRRHRHATTVPWVASALVMLSTFWIPAHSRHRVAVACLNLFFVTLVLSRVAPLLGSSSATPHMLLFLGLATVVQVFAAAVHPLVLCLLSSRTSTGVPVALYHVVNGPAGTALCLCDHEPTGDVSARPEDVRQPSAFEDTSFCDNTEEIKRLRKDLLHSGKYQRTVKPQGDVNGTTVLSLELKPVSVPTLTPKRHHLFMNAFVCLSWMDKRLTWVTDKYGGLEGIFVNSSEMWTPSVIHLSPFLAPHLSPREPNRRTSLDFDLGRYVYPQIIFRVLLERRTSLHLFTVLVPTVAVVLLSLLVFWLPPESPRKLTLIGAAMLTSLLLLYRAEDVVSGSSGVPKIVKVLGGAVLLNSLIAATTVLSINMARRPPSFTLPVALVRCTEFLAFRVPCPCPGGQTGAEDDGGVQNKSFSNAVAREWYTAARALDRVLGLVFSAAFVVLCL
;
A
#
# COMPACT_ATOMS: atom_id res chain seq x y z
N MET A 1 -1.50 -29.17 -14.53
CA MET A 1 -0.04 -29.24 -14.59
C MET A 1 0.33 -30.60 -15.16
N LEU A 2 1.04 -30.64 -16.28
CA LEU A 2 1.58 -31.86 -16.88
C LEU A 2 3.00 -32.06 -16.35
N GLN A 3 3.26 -33.22 -15.78
CA GLN A 3 4.60 -33.68 -15.39
C GLN A 3 5.02 -34.80 -16.33
N TYR A 4 6.28 -34.80 -16.72
CA TYR A 4 6.90 -35.84 -17.54
C TYR A 4 8.30 -36.10 -17.00
N TRP A 5 8.64 -37.37 -16.78
CA TRP A 5 9.98 -37.82 -16.43
C TRP A 5 10.23 -39.21 -17.00
N LYS A 6 11.49 -39.65 -16.99
CA LYS A 6 11.88 -40.98 -17.46
C LYS A 6 12.46 -41.78 -16.31
N ASP A 7 11.91 -42.98 -16.09
CA ASP A 7 12.38 -43.92 -15.08
C ASP A 7 12.77 -45.23 -15.77
N HIS A 8 14.07 -45.50 -15.85
CA HIS A 8 14.58 -46.72 -16.49
C HIS A 8 14.14 -48.01 -15.77
N ARG A 9 13.62 -47.92 -14.54
CA ARG A 9 13.15 -49.09 -13.78
C ARG A 9 11.75 -49.53 -14.20
N LEU A 10 11.03 -48.65 -14.91
CA LEU A 10 9.70 -48.88 -15.44
C LEU A 10 9.75 -49.20 -16.94
N THR A 11 10.87 -49.71 -17.45
CA THR A 11 10.97 -50.20 -18.83
C THR A 11 10.52 -51.65 -18.90
N TRP A 12 9.67 -52.00 -19.88
CA TRP A 12 9.30 -53.38 -20.17
C TRP A 12 9.19 -53.60 -21.68
N ASN A 13 9.29 -54.86 -22.11
CA ASN A 13 9.08 -55.22 -23.50
C ASN A 13 7.58 -55.40 -23.77
N ALA A 14 6.95 -54.47 -24.48
CA ALA A 14 5.50 -54.51 -24.74
C ALA A 14 5.03 -55.84 -25.36
N ARG A 15 5.85 -56.49 -26.20
CA ARG A 15 5.51 -57.76 -26.87
C ARG A 15 5.31 -58.92 -25.90
N GLU A 16 6.00 -58.91 -24.77
CA GLU A 16 5.87 -59.96 -23.73
C GLU A 16 4.56 -59.83 -22.95
N TYR A 17 3.92 -58.67 -23.03
CA TYR A 17 2.72 -58.33 -22.27
C TYR A 17 1.55 -57.94 -23.18
N GLY A 18 1.43 -58.59 -24.34
CA GLY A 18 0.30 -58.40 -25.25
C GLY A 18 0.27 -57.02 -25.93
N ASP A 19 1.43 -56.49 -26.28
CA ASP A 19 1.62 -55.18 -26.91
C ASP A 19 1.01 -54.01 -26.12
N MET A 20 0.99 -54.11 -24.78
CA MET A 20 0.52 -53.04 -23.90
C MET A 20 1.35 -51.77 -24.09
N ALA A 21 0.69 -50.72 -24.61
CA ALA A 21 1.30 -49.43 -24.90
C ALA A 21 1.50 -48.53 -23.67
N PHE A 22 0.74 -48.74 -22.59
CA PHE A 22 0.90 -48.02 -21.33
C PHE A 22 0.22 -48.78 -20.18
N ILE A 23 0.60 -48.42 -18.95
CA ILE A 23 -0.07 -48.85 -17.72
C ILE A 23 -0.44 -47.64 -16.87
N ALA A 24 -1.58 -47.71 -16.19
CA ALA A 24 -1.97 -46.72 -15.19
C ALA A 24 -1.45 -47.17 -13.82
N VAL A 25 -0.71 -46.31 -13.12
CA VAL A 25 -0.05 -46.64 -11.85
C VAL A 25 -0.44 -45.64 -10.78
N ASP A 26 -0.67 -46.10 -9.55
CA ASP A 26 -0.94 -45.21 -8.43
C ASP A 26 0.34 -44.44 -8.06
N PRO A 27 0.29 -43.12 -7.80
CA PRO A 27 1.44 -42.34 -7.34
C PRO A 27 2.14 -42.84 -6.08
N LYS A 28 1.51 -43.75 -5.31
CA LYS A 28 2.11 -44.37 -4.12
C LYS A 28 3.06 -45.53 -4.47
N ASP A 29 2.83 -46.19 -5.60
CA ASP A 29 3.57 -47.39 -5.99
C ASP A 29 4.80 -47.05 -6.83
N VAL A 30 4.86 -45.83 -7.38
CA VAL A 30 5.96 -45.33 -8.21
C VAL A 30 6.48 -44.01 -7.66
N TRP A 31 7.79 -43.83 -7.72
CA TRP A 31 8.40 -42.55 -7.37
C TRP A 31 7.86 -41.44 -8.28
N SER A 32 7.35 -40.36 -7.67
CA SER A 32 6.97 -39.14 -8.37
C SER A 32 7.66 -37.94 -7.73
N PRO A 33 8.02 -36.91 -8.49
CA PRO A 33 8.70 -35.75 -7.96
C PRO A 33 7.82 -35.00 -6.94
N ASP A 34 8.47 -34.55 -5.88
CA ASP A 34 7.90 -33.84 -4.74
C ASP A 34 7.97 -32.32 -4.98
N LEU A 35 7.16 -31.85 -5.93
CA LEU A 35 7.12 -30.42 -6.27
C LEU A 35 6.32 -29.62 -5.24
N ASP A 36 6.88 -28.49 -4.82
CA ASP A 36 6.22 -27.51 -3.95
C ASP A 36 6.35 -26.10 -4.50
N VAL A 37 5.37 -25.24 -4.18
CA VAL A 37 5.34 -23.83 -4.58
C VAL A 37 5.81 -22.98 -3.40
N VAL A 38 7.10 -22.66 -3.37
CA VAL A 38 7.78 -22.10 -2.19
C VAL A 38 7.34 -20.67 -1.86
N ASN A 39 6.83 -19.95 -2.84
CA ASN A 39 6.29 -18.62 -2.63
C ASN A 39 4.81 -18.63 -2.26
N ALA A 40 4.10 -19.76 -2.30
CA ALA A 40 2.70 -19.89 -1.85
C ALA A 40 2.61 -20.43 -0.41
N ARG A 41 1.46 -20.29 0.25
CA ARG A 41 1.21 -21.00 1.51
C ARG A 41 0.85 -22.44 1.21
N ARG A 42 1.15 -23.37 2.12
CA ARG A 42 0.81 -24.79 1.94
C ARG A 42 -0.71 -25.02 1.77
N GLU A 43 -1.54 -24.26 2.48
CA GLU A 43 -3.01 -24.31 2.33
C GLU A 43 -3.50 -23.71 1.01
N ASP A 44 -2.70 -22.83 0.41
CA ASP A 44 -2.98 -22.12 -0.83
C ASP A 44 -2.47 -22.89 -2.07
N PHE A 45 -1.79 -24.02 -1.86
CA PHE A 45 -1.33 -24.94 -2.89
C PHE A 45 -2.02 -26.30 -2.72
N TYR A 46 -2.89 -26.65 -3.68
CA TYR A 46 -3.56 -27.93 -3.70
C TYR A 46 -3.32 -28.64 -5.02
N SER A 47 -2.84 -29.88 -4.95
CA SER A 47 -2.55 -30.73 -6.10
C SER A 47 -3.24 -32.09 -5.91
N LEU A 48 -4.19 -32.41 -6.79
CA LEU A 48 -4.87 -33.70 -6.83
C LEU A 48 -4.07 -34.67 -7.71
N LYS A 49 -3.08 -35.35 -7.12
CA LYS A 49 -2.33 -36.40 -7.83
C LYS A 49 -3.24 -37.62 -8.00
N ASN A 50 -3.70 -37.84 -9.23
CA ASN A 50 -4.46 -39.03 -9.66
C ASN A 50 -3.50 -40.11 -10.20
N MET A 51 -4.02 -41.10 -10.92
CA MET A 51 -3.22 -42.14 -11.60
C MET A 51 -2.17 -41.53 -12.54
N LEU A 52 -0.96 -42.09 -12.50
CA LEU A 52 0.14 -41.82 -13.42
C LEU A 52 0.04 -42.75 -14.63
N THR A 53 0.58 -42.35 -15.78
CA THR A 53 0.68 -43.21 -16.97
C THR A 53 2.15 -43.51 -17.26
N ALA A 54 2.53 -44.77 -17.20
CA ALA A 54 3.86 -45.24 -17.58
C ALA A 54 3.82 -45.90 -18.97
N GLN A 55 4.89 -45.72 -19.75
CA GLN A 55 5.08 -46.28 -21.10
C GLN A 55 6.25 -47.29 -21.14
N PRO A 56 6.27 -48.24 -22.10
CA PRO A 56 7.27 -49.30 -22.17
C PRO A 56 8.73 -48.84 -22.23
N ASP A 57 8.96 -47.63 -22.74
CA ASP A 57 10.27 -46.99 -22.84
C ASP A 57 10.75 -46.38 -21.51
N GLY A 58 9.98 -46.55 -20.43
CA GLY A 58 10.23 -45.99 -19.10
C GLY A 58 9.75 -44.54 -18.95
N SER A 59 9.10 -43.97 -19.97
CA SER A 59 8.52 -42.62 -19.86
C SER A 59 7.30 -42.64 -18.95
N VAL A 60 7.27 -41.76 -17.95
CA VAL A 60 6.12 -41.59 -17.04
C VAL A 60 5.63 -40.17 -17.14
N TRP A 61 4.32 -40.01 -17.27
CA TRP A 61 3.69 -38.70 -17.25
C TRP A 61 2.39 -38.70 -16.47
N ALA A 62 2.01 -37.53 -16.00
CA ALA A 62 0.75 -37.31 -15.31
C ALA A 62 0.28 -35.88 -15.50
N CYS A 63 -1.03 -35.71 -15.68
CA CYS A 63 -1.66 -34.40 -15.71
C CYS A 63 -2.64 -34.28 -14.55
N PHE A 64 -2.39 -33.33 -13.65
CA PHE A 64 -3.25 -33.10 -12.48
C PHE A 64 -3.70 -31.65 -12.38
N SER A 65 -4.86 -31.46 -11.78
CA SER A 65 -5.40 -30.13 -11.47
C SER A 65 -4.68 -29.54 -10.27
N VAL A 66 -4.26 -28.29 -10.41
CA VAL A 66 -3.55 -27.54 -9.38
C VAL A 66 -4.27 -26.24 -9.13
N LYS A 67 -4.50 -25.91 -7.85
CA LYS A 67 -4.90 -24.57 -7.41
C LYS A 67 -3.74 -23.95 -6.64
N VAL A 68 -3.30 -22.78 -7.09
CA VAL A 68 -2.20 -22.05 -6.46
C VAL A 68 -2.65 -20.63 -6.15
N LYS A 69 -2.41 -20.18 -4.92
CA LYS A 69 -2.50 -18.77 -4.55
C LYS A 69 -1.16 -18.31 -3.99
N ALA A 70 -0.46 -17.51 -4.79
CA ALA A 70 0.86 -16.97 -4.48
C ALA A 70 0.81 -15.44 -4.33
N PRO A 71 1.64 -14.83 -3.46
CA PRO A 71 1.81 -13.40 -3.37
C PRO A 71 2.49 -12.87 -4.64
N CYS A 72 1.97 -11.76 -5.16
CA CYS A 72 2.53 -11.04 -6.29
C CYS A 72 2.72 -9.56 -5.92
N ALA A 73 3.89 -9.01 -6.20
CA ALA A 73 4.19 -7.59 -6.04
C ALA A 73 3.67 -6.82 -7.26
N VAL A 74 2.43 -6.36 -7.19
CA VAL A 74 1.75 -5.68 -8.29
C VAL A 74 2.33 -4.27 -8.46
N ASP A 75 2.75 -3.90 -9.66
CA ASP A 75 3.17 -2.52 -9.98
C ASP A 75 2.02 -1.76 -10.65
N MET A 76 1.43 -0.79 -9.94
CA MET A 76 0.34 0.03 -10.45
C MET A 76 0.81 1.42 -10.92
N SER A 77 2.11 1.60 -11.19
CA SER A 77 2.66 2.86 -11.72
C SER A 77 1.90 3.38 -12.95
N GLY A 78 1.55 2.49 -13.88
CA GLY A 78 0.82 2.76 -15.13
C GLY A 78 -0.71 2.60 -15.05
N PHE A 79 -1.30 2.51 -13.86
CA PHE A 79 -2.75 2.33 -13.69
C PHE A 79 -3.55 3.42 -14.44
N PRO A 80 -4.65 3.08 -15.15
CA PRO A 80 -5.35 1.79 -15.23
C PRO A 80 -4.89 0.86 -16.38
N HIS A 81 -3.80 1.20 -17.06
CA HIS A 81 -3.22 0.43 -18.16
C HIS A 81 -1.98 -0.35 -17.72
N ASP A 82 -1.95 -0.74 -16.45
CA ASP A 82 -0.85 -1.44 -15.83
C ASP A 82 -0.69 -2.87 -16.38
N GLU A 83 0.57 -3.28 -16.45
CA GLU A 83 1.02 -4.62 -16.79
C GLU A 83 1.67 -5.24 -15.56
N GLN A 84 1.42 -6.53 -15.35
CA GLN A 84 1.82 -7.26 -14.16
C GLN A 84 2.62 -8.48 -14.55
N LEU A 85 3.70 -8.69 -13.80
CA LEU A 85 4.55 -9.86 -13.89
C LEU A 85 4.45 -10.63 -12.57
N CYS A 86 3.59 -11.64 -12.52
CA CYS A 86 3.41 -12.46 -11.33
C CYS A 86 4.05 -13.83 -11.52
N GLY A 87 4.96 -14.21 -10.63
CA GLY A 87 5.65 -15.50 -10.68
C GLY A 87 5.16 -16.48 -9.62
N ILE A 88 5.06 -17.76 -9.99
CA ILE A 88 5.10 -18.87 -9.03
C ILE A 88 6.46 -19.55 -9.12
N ARG A 89 7.02 -19.93 -7.97
CA ARG A 89 8.33 -20.57 -7.87
C ARG A 89 8.15 -22.01 -7.42
N ILE A 90 8.54 -22.94 -8.28
CA ILE A 90 8.41 -24.39 -8.04
C ILE A 90 9.80 -24.96 -7.75
N THR A 91 9.91 -25.85 -6.77
CA THR A 91 11.13 -26.63 -6.50
C THR A 91 10.78 -28.04 -6.04
N SER A 92 11.73 -28.97 -6.14
CA SER A 92 11.69 -30.20 -5.35
C SER A 92 12.04 -29.91 -3.89
N THR A 93 11.31 -30.52 -2.94
CA THR A 93 11.53 -30.32 -1.49
C THR A 93 12.61 -31.25 -0.90
N ALA A 94 12.80 -32.42 -1.46
CA ALA A 94 13.72 -33.44 -0.95
C ALA A 94 15.03 -33.49 -1.74
N TYR A 95 15.03 -33.16 -3.04
CA TYR A 95 16.16 -33.41 -3.94
C TYR A 95 16.93 -32.13 -4.31
N SER A 96 18.23 -32.29 -4.61
CA SER A 96 19.11 -31.24 -5.13
C SER A 96 19.02 -31.10 -6.66
N ASP A 97 19.60 -30.02 -7.20
CA ASP A 97 19.65 -29.76 -8.64
C ASP A 97 20.42 -30.83 -9.44
N SER A 98 21.40 -31.49 -8.82
CA SER A 98 22.14 -32.62 -9.40
C SER A 98 21.32 -33.91 -9.55
N GLN A 99 20.21 -34.04 -8.82
CA GLN A 99 19.39 -35.26 -8.80
C GLN A 99 18.05 -35.06 -9.51
N VAL A 100 17.39 -33.92 -9.24
CA VAL A 100 16.14 -33.54 -9.89
C VAL A 100 16.34 -32.15 -10.45
N LYS A 101 16.56 -32.06 -11.76
CA LYS A 101 16.57 -30.80 -12.50
C LYS A 101 15.16 -30.55 -13.03
N LEU A 102 14.56 -29.43 -12.65
CA LEU A 102 13.32 -28.95 -13.24
C LEU A 102 13.62 -28.25 -14.57
N ALA A 103 12.92 -28.65 -15.62
CA ALA A 103 13.04 -28.07 -16.95
C ALA A 103 11.75 -27.35 -17.35
N GLU A 104 11.87 -26.40 -18.28
CA GLU A 104 10.72 -25.71 -18.88
C GLU A 104 9.71 -26.70 -19.50
N GLY A 105 8.42 -26.42 -19.28
CA GLY A 105 7.31 -27.17 -19.85
C GLY A 105 6.56 -26.37 -20.91
N THR A 106 5.93 -27.05 -21.84
CA THR A 106 5.05 -26.44 -22.85
C THR A 106 3.70 -26.06 -22.25
N VAL A 107 3.23 -24.84 -22.50
CA VAL A 107 1.86 -24.40 -22.14
C VAL A 107 0.88 -24.89 -23.21
N TRP A 108 0.04 -25.85 -22.85
CA TRP A 108 -1.03 -26.36 -23.72
C TRP A 108 -2.36 -25.67 -23.36
N GLY A 109 -2.96 -24.99 -24.33
CA GLY A 109 -4.24 -24.28 -24.17
C GLY A 109 -4.13 -22.85 -24.66
N SER A 110 -5.04 -22.45 -25.55
CA SER A 110 -5.11 -21.08 -26.04
C SER A 110 -5.33 -20.14 -24.86
N HIS A 111 -4.60 -19.02 -24.82
CA HIS A 111 -4.86 -17.88 -23.94
C HIS A 111 -6.28 -17.29 -24.09
N GLN A 112 -7.12 -17.89 -24.95
CA GLN A 112 -8.34 -17.33 -25.51
C GLN A 112 -9.60 -17.57 -24.66
N ASP A 113 -9.65 -18.64 -23.84
CA ASP A 113 -10.90 -19.07 -23.20
C ASP A 113 -11.00 -18.84 -21.68
N ASN A 114 -9.95 -18.30 -21.04
CA ASN A 114 -10.02 -17.95 -19.62
C ASN A 114 -10.39 -16.47 -19.45
N ALA A 115 -11.68 -16.18 -19.62
CA ALA A 115 -12.28 -14.87 -19.41
C ALA A 115 -12.17 -14.42 -17.93
N SER A 116 -11.00 -13.93 -17.52
CA SER A 116 -10.92 -13.08 -16.35
C SER A 116 -11.59 -11.75 -16.67
N THR A 117 -12.49 -11.31 -15.80
CA THR A 117 -13.23 -10.06 -15.96
C THR A 117 -12.34 -8.82 -15.84
N GLU A 118 -11.11 -9.00 -15.33
CA GLU A 118 -10.19 -7.90 -15.01
C GLU A 118 -8.83 -7.98 -15.70
N TRP A 119 -8.36 -9.17 -16.08
CA TRP A 119 -6.99 -9.38 -16.55
C TRP A 119 -6.96 -10.16 -17.85
N ASN A 120 -6.15 -9.70 -18.80
CA ASN A 120 -5.82 -10.44 -20.00
C ASN A 120 -4.42 -11.04 -19.84
N VAL A 121 -4.25 -12.35 -19.97
CA VAL A 121 -2.94 -13.00 -19.87
C VAL A 121 -2.27 -12.90 -21.24
N THR A 122 -1.25 -12.05 -21.36
CA THR A 122 -0.54 -11.80 -22.62
C THR A 122 0.52 -12.86 -22.93
N GLY A 123 1.06 -13.51 -21.90
CA GLY A 123 2.07 -14.55 -22.07
C GLY A 123 2.44 -15.26 -20.77
N ILE A 124 3.15 -16.37 -20.90
CA ILE A 124 3.76 -17.10 -19.79
C ILE A 124 5.22 -17.34 -20.17
N SER A 125 6.13 -17.05 -19.25
CA SER A 125 7.57 -17.24 -19.43
C SER A 125 8.14 -18.08 -18.30
N PHE A 126 9.10 -18.93 -18.62
CA PHE A 126 9.79 -19.79 -17.66
C PHE A 126 11.21 -19.31 -17.44
N ALA A 127 11.69 -19.40 -16.21
CA ALA A 127 13.09 -19.09 -15.88
C ALA A 127 13.62 -20.10 -14.87
N GLU A 128 14.69 -20.80 -15.25
CA GLU A 128 15.40 -21.73 -14.37
C GLU A 128 16.39 -20.96 -13.49
N HIS A 129 16.33 -21.21 -12.18
CA HIS A 129 17.23 -20.61 -11.20
C HIS A 129 17.84 -21.70 -10.32
N ARG A 130 19.11 -21.52 -9.93
CA ARG A 130 19.78 -22.40 -8.97
C ARG A 130 20.12 -21.62 -7.72
N ALA A 131 19.68 -22.13 -6.57
CA ALA A 131 20.05 -21.57 -5.27
C ALA A 131 20.06 -22.68 -4.22
N LEU A 132 20.97 -22.60 -3.24
CA LEU A 132 21.02 -23.56 -2.13
C LEU A 132 21.12 -25.04 -2.59
N ASN A 133 21.89 -25.33 -3.66
CA ASN A 133 21.99 -26.65 -4.31
C ASN A 133 20.64 -27.24 -4.75
N ARG A 134 19.68 -26.40 -5.12
CA ARG A 134 18.35 -26.80 -5.59
C ARG A 134 18.00 -26.06 -6.87
N SER A 135 17.26 -26.75 -7.74
CA SER A 135 16.71 -26.17 -8.95
C SER A 135 15.33 -25.57 -8.67
N PHE A 136 15.17 -24.31 -9.00
CA PHE A 136 13.91 -23.59 -8.98
C PHE A 136 13.44 -23.33 -10.41
N LEU A 137 12.16 -23.57 -10.66
CA LEU A 137 11.49 -23.19 -11.90
C LEU A 137 10.53 -22.04 -11.59
N ASP A 138 10.86 -20.86 -12.11
CA ASP A 138 10.02 -19.67 -11.99
C ASP A 138 9.08 -19.60 -13.20
N VAL A 139 7.79 -19.77 -12.95
CA VAL A 139 6.73 -19.63 -13.98
C VAL A 139 6.12 -18.25 -13.80
N SER A 140 6.38 -17.35 -14.75
CA SER A 140 5.93 -15.96 -14.72
C SER A 140 4.78 -15.73 -15.68
N PHE A 141 3.68 -15.20 -15.15
CA PHE A 141 2.49 -14.82 -15.90
C PHE A 141 2.57 -13.33 -16.23
N HIS A 142 2.62 -13.02 -17.52
CA HIS A 142 2.49 -11.67 -18.04
C HIS A 142 1.02 -11.37 -18.22
N MET A 143 0.53 -10.37 -17.50
CA MET A 143 -0.88 -10.02 -17.46
C MET A 143 -1.07 -8.53 -17.66
N ARG A 144 -2.09 -8.15 -18.43
CA ARG A 144 -2.46 -6.76 -18.68
C ARG A 144 -3.87 -6.49 -18.18
N ARG A 145 -4.08 -5.38 -17.49
CA ARG A 145 -5.41 -5.02 -16.96
C ARG A 145 -6.39 -4.66 -18.08
N LEU A 146 -7.61 -5.17 -18.00
CA LEU A 146 -8.76 -4.72 -18.77
C LEU A 146 -9.26 -3.37 -18.21
N SER A 147 -8.67 -2.30 -18.69
CA SER A 147 -8.82 -0.96 -18.14
C SER A 147 -10.20 -0.31 -18.33
N ARG A 148 -11.12 -0.87 -19.13
CA ARG A 148 -12.35 -0.17 -19.56
C ARG A 148 -13.16 0.36 -18.37
N ARG A 149 -13.44 -0.48 -17.37
CA ARG A 149 -14.21 -0.09 -16.16
C ARG A 149 -13.44 0.91 -15.30
N HIS A 150 -12.17 0.61 -15.04
CA HIS A 150 -11.29 1.42 -14.21
C HIS A 150 -11.09 2.82 -14.81
N ARG A 151 -10.92 2.91 -16.14
CA ARG A 151 -10.82 4.18 -16.87
C ARG A 151 -12.04 5.04 -16.62
N HIS A 152 -13.25 4.55 -16.87
CA HIS A 152 -14.46 5.36 -16.62
C HIS A 152 -14.62 5.75 -15.15
N ALA A 153 -14.35 4.84 -14.22
CA ALA A 153 -14.46 5.12 -12.78
C ALA A 153 -13.43 6.14 -12.27
N THR A 154 -12.30 6.31 -12.96
CA THR A 154 -11.19 7.16 -12.50
C THR A 154 -11.05 8.46 -13.30
N THR A 155 -11.20 8.43 -14.61
CA THR A 155 -11.03 9.60 -15.48
C THR A 155 -12.26 10.50 -15.49
N VAL A 156 -13.48 9.94 -15.48
CA VAL A 156 -14.73 10.72 -15.56
C VAL A 156 -14.92 11.67 -14.37
N PRO A 157 -14.74 11.22 -13.10
CA PRO A 157 -14.79 12.13 -11.95
C PRO A 157 -13.79 13.27 -12.06
N TRP A 158 -12.58 12.99 -12.55
CA TRP A 158 -11.55 14.01 -12.70
C TRP A 158 -11.91 15.03 -13.78
N VAL A 159 -12.33 14.59 -14.98
CA VAL A 159 -12.77 15.52 -16.04
C VAL A 159 -13.91 16.41 -15.53
N ALA A 160 -14.89 15.82 -14.83
CA ALA A 160 -15.97 16.58 -14.23
C ALA A 160 -15.45 17.61 -13.20
N SER A 161 -14.52 17.22 -12.33
CA SER A 161 -13.92 18.13 -11.34
C SER A 161 -13.10 19.25 -11.98
N ALA A 162 -12.36 18.97 -13.05
CA ALA A 162 -11.60 19.96 -13.79
C ALA A 162 -12.54 20.97 -14.48
N LEU A 163 -13.62 20.49 -15.11
CA LEU A 163 -14.64 21.37 -15.70
C LEU A 163 -15.34 22.23 -14.65
N VAL A 164 -15.66 21.67 -13.49
CA VAL A 164 -16.24 22.42 -12.36
C VAL A 164 -15.25 23.48 -11.87
N MET A 165 -13.96 23.16 -11.77
CA MET A 165 -12.93 24.13 -11.41
C MET A 165 -12.84 25.27 -12.43
N LEU A 166 -12.79 24.95 -13.72
CA LEU A 166 -12.72 25.94 -14.78
C LEU A 166 -13.96 26.85 -14.77
N SER A 167 -15.14 26.30 -14.50
CA SER A 167 -16.36 27.11 -14.39
C SER A 167 -16.32 28.15 -13.26
N THR A 168 -15.49 27.96 -12.22
CA THR A 168 -15.33 28.96 -11.15
C THR A 168 -14.72 30.28 -11.63
N PHE A 169 -13.94 30.27 -12.72
CA PHE A 169 -13.38 31.50 -13.31
C PHE A 169 -14.44 32.35 -14.01
N TRP A 170 -15.49 31.70 -14.53
CA TRP A 170 -16.61 32.34 -15.23
C TRP A 170 -17.62 32.96 -14.25
N ILE A 171 -17.56 32.58 -12.98
CA ILE A 171 -18.42 33.14 -11.94
C ILE A 171 -17.83 34.47 -11.44
N PRO A 172 -18.62 35.56 -11.38
CA PRO A 172 -18.15 36.85 -10.86
C PRO A 172 -17.57 36.74 -9.44
N ALA A 173 -16.47 37.45 -9.15
CA ALA A 173 -15.75 37.38 -7.88
C ALA A 173 -16.62 37.76 -6.65
N HIS A 174 -17.64 38.59 -6.85
CA HIS A 174 -18.59 38.99 -5.81
C HIS A 174 -19.69 37.95 -5.53
N SER A 175 -19.79 36.88 -6.33
CA SER A 175 -20.79 35.84 -6.12
C SER A 175 -20.41 34.92 -4.97
N ARG A 176 -21.36 34.67 -4.06
CA ARG A 176 -21.24 33.65 -3.00
C ARG A 176 -21.11 32.23 -3.56
N HIS A 177 -21.63 32.00 -4.77
CA HIS A 177 -21.67 30.69 -5.41
C HIS A 177 -20.27 30.24 -5.86
N ARG A 178 -19.37 31.18 -6.17
CA ARG A 178 -17.99 30.89 -6.58
C ARG A 178 -17.20 30.10 -5.53
N VAL A 179 -17.25 30.56 -4.28
CA VAL A 179 -16.58 29.90 -3.14
C VAL A 179 -17.24 28.56 -2.83
N ALA A 180 -18.57 28.48 -2.90
CA ALA A 180 -19.29 27.24 -2.65
C ALA A 180 -18.94 26.15 -3.68
N VAL A 181 -18.88 26.48 -4.97
CA VAL A 181 -18.49 25.55 -6.03
C VAL A 181 -17.04 25.08 -5.85
N ALA A 182 -16.11 25.97 -5.51
CA ALA A 182 -14.71 25.59 -5.24
C ALA A 182 -14.58 24.63 -4.03
N CYS A 183 -15.29 24.91 -2.93
CA CYS A 183 -15.31 24.05 -1.75
C CYS A 183 -15.95 22.68 -2.01
N LEU A 184 -17.06 22.64 -2.75
CA LEU A 184 -17.71 21.39 -3.15
C LEU A 184 -16.81 20.56 -4.06
N ASN A 185 -16.09 21.21 -4.98
CA ASN A 185 -15.15 20.52 -5.85
C ASN A 185 -13.96 19.95 -5.07
N LEU A 186 -13.41 20.71 -4.11
CA LEU A 186 -12.36 20.20 -3.22
C LEU A 186 -12.83 18.97 -2.44
N PHE A 187 -14.02 19.05 -1.83
CA PHE A 187 -14.61 17.92 -1.13
C PHE A 187 -14.74 16.69 -2.06
N PHE A 188 -15.28 16.89 -3.27
CA PHE A 188 -15.42 15.84 -4.26
C PHE A 188 -14.07 15.19 -4.63
N VAL A 189 -13.01 15.96 -4.89
CA VAL A 189 -11.68 15.41 -5.20
C VAL A 189 -11.10 14.66 -4.01
N THR A 190 -11.25 15.16 -2.78
CA THR A 190 -10.80 14.43 -1.58
C THR A 190 -11.56 13.12 -1.39
N LEU A 191 -12.85 13.08 -1.73
CA LEU A 191 -13.65 11.85 -1.72
C LEU A 191 -13.16 10.86 -2.78
N VAL A 192 -12.89 11.31 -4.01
CA VAL A 192 -12.33 10.46 -5.07
C VAL A 192 -10.97 9.90 -4.65
N LEU A 193 -10.07 10.73 -4.11
CA LEU A 193 -8.78 10.32 -3.57
C LEU A 193 -8.94 9.30 -2.45
N SER A 194 -9.93 9.48 -1.58
CA SER A 194 -10.23 8.56 -0.48
C SER A 194 -10.65 7.16 -0.96
N ARG A 195 -11.31 7.08 -2.12
CA ARG A 195 -11.78 5.83 -2.73
C ARG A 195 -10.71 5.15 -3.56
N VAL A 196 -9.89 5.91 -4.29
CA VAL A 196 -8.83 5.38 -5.17
C VAL A 196 -7.59 4.97 -4.39
N ALA A 197 -7.22 5.69 -3.33
CA ALA A 197 -6.03 5.39 -2.53
C ALA A 197 -5.94 3.94 -2.00
N PRO A 198 -6.99 3.34 -1.38
CA PRO A 198 -6.89 1.96 -0.92
C PRO A 198 -6.82 0.94 -2.06
N LEU A 199 -7.39 1.24 -3.23
CA LEU A 199 -7.28 0.36 -4.41
C LEU A 199 -5.82 0.26 -4.89
N LEU A 200 -5.07 1.35 -4.77
CA LEU A 200 -3.68 1.42 -5.20
C LEU A 200 -2.66 1.17 -4.08
N GLY A 201 -3.12 0.92 -2.85
CA GLY A 201 -2.26 0.73 -1.67
C GLY A 201 -1.44 -0.56 -1.69
N SER A 202 -1.80 -1.52 -2.54
CA SER A 202 -1.05 -2.76 -2.78
C SER A 202 0.07 -2.62 -3.81
N SER A 203 0.21 -1.45 -4.42
CA SER A 203 1.21 -1.19 -5.45
C SER A 203 2.64 -1.21 -4.90
N SER A 204 3.55 -1.84 -5.63
CA SER A 204 4.99 -1.87 -5.35
C SER A 204 5.67 -0.54 -5.70
N ALA A 205 5.18 0.20 -6.69
CA ALA A 205 5.62 1.56 -7.01
C ALA A 205 4.56 2.61 -6.69
N THR A 206 4.95 3.88 -6.66
CA THR A 206 4.00 4.99 -6.51
C THR A 206 3.20 5.18 -7.81
N PRO A 207 1.87 5.00 -7.82
CA PRO A 207 1.05 5.23 -9.00
C PRO A 207 1.11 6.70 -9.45
N HIS A 208 1.43 6.95 -10.72
CA HIS A 208 1.47 8.32 -11.27
C HIS A 208 0.11 9.02 -11.14
N MET A 209 -0.98 8.26 -11.25
CA MET A 209 -2.33 8.78 -11.04
C MET A 209 -2.53 9.36 -9.63
N LEU A 210 -1.98 8.72 -8.60
CA LEU A 210 -2.12 9.21 -7.22
C LEU A 210 -1.31 10.48 -6.98
N LEU A 211 -0.12 10.56 -7.57
CA LEU A 211 0.70 11.78 -7.57
C LEU A 211 -0.04 12.94 -8.25
N PHE A 212 -0.57 12.69 -9.44
CA PHE A 212 -1.36 13.67 -10.18
C PHE A 212 -2.60 14.12 -9.39
N LEU A 213 -3.34 13.20 -8.78
CA LEU A 213 -4.52 13.51 -7.98
C LEU A 213 -4.15 14.31 -6.71
N GLY A 214 -3.01 14.00 -6.09
CA GLY A 214 -2.46 14.76 -4.96
C GLY A 214 -2.00 16.17 -5.35
N LEU A 215 -1.40 16.35 -6.52
CA LEU A 215 -1.06 17.69 -7.03
C LEU A 215 -2.33 18.47 -7.39
N ALA A 216 -3.33 17.81 -7.99
CA ALA A 216 -4.61 18.42 -8.31
C ALA A 216 -5.33 18.91 -7.05
N THR A 217 -5.33 18.14 -5.94
CA THR A 217 -5.89 18.63 -4.68
C THR A 217 -5.15 19.86 -4.17
N VAL A 218 -3.81 19.91 -4.23
CA VAL A 218 -3.04 21.12 -3.86
C VAL A 218 -3.49 22.34 -4.67
N VAL A 219 -3.65 22.19 -5.99
CA VAL A 219 -4.11 23.28 -6.86
C VAL A 219 -5.54 23.72 -6.49
N GLN A 220 -6.44 22.78 -6.20
CA GLN A 220 -7.81 23.10 -5.74
C GLN A 220 -7.81 23.83 -4.40
N VAL A 221 -6.92 23.46 -3.48
CA VAL A 221 -6.77 24.12 -2.17
C VAL A 221 -6.28 25.54 -2.34
N PHE A 222 -5.25 25.73 -3.17
CA PHE A 222 -4.75 27.06 -3.51
C PHE A 222 -5.86 27.92 -4.13
N ALA A 223 -6.59 27.38 -5.12
CA ALA A 223 -7.72 28.07 -5.72
C ALA A 223 -8.79 28.43 -4.67
N ALA A 224 -9.21 27.48 -3.83
CA ALA A 224 -10.21 27.71 -2.79
C ALA A 224 -9.78 28.75 -1.75
N ALA A 225 -8.48 28.87 -1.46
CA ALA A 225 -7.91 29.86 -0.54
C ALA A 225 -7.75 31.26 -1.16
N VAL A 226 -7.40 31.32 -2.44
CA VAL A 226 -7.22 32.58 -3.18
C VAL A 226 -8.55 33.32 -3.35
N HIS A 227 -9.67 32.62 -3.54
CA HIS A 227 -10.99 33.26 -3.73
C HIS A 227 -11.43 34.17 -2.56
N PRO A 228 -11.43 33.70 -1.29
CA PRO A 228 -11.64 34.53 -0.12
C PRO A 228 -10.64 35.70 -0.03
N LEU A 229 -9.37 35.45 -0.36
CA LEU A 229 -8.31 36.44 -0.27
C LEU A 229 -8.45 37.56 -1.32
N VAL A 230 -8.80 37.22 -2.56
CA VAL A 230 -9.11 38.17 -3.63
C VAL A 230 -10.34 39.00 -3.27
N LEU A 231 -11.38 38.40 -2.67
CA LEU A 231 -12.51 39.19 -2.16
C LEU A 231 -12.06 40.17 -1.08
N CYS A 232 -11.23 39.73 -0.14
CA CYS A 232 -10.66 40.59 0.90
C CYS A 232 -9.93 41.79 0.28
N LEU A 233 -9.12 41.56 -0.76
CA LEU A 233 -8.42 42.61 -1.49
C LEU A 233 -9.39 43.53 -2.27
N LEU A 234 -10.39 42.99 -2.96
CA LEU A 234 -11.41 43.78 -3.68
C LEU A 234 -12.27 44.63 -2.74
N SER A 235 -12.53 44.13 -1.54
CA SER A 235 -13.24 44.87 -0.48
C SER A 235 -12.38 45.96 0.14
N SER A 236 -11.05 45.84 0.03
CA SER A 236 -10.13 46.86 0.51
C SER A 236 -10.04 47.98 -0.51
N ARG A 237 -10.71 49.11 -0.26
CA ARG A 237 -10.40 50.36 -0.96
C ARG A 237 -9.04 50.86 -0.48
N THR A 238 -7.97 50.21 -0.93
CA THR A 238 -6.61 50.74 -0.81
C THR A 238 -6.34 51.59 -2.05
N SER A 239 -6.08 52.88 -1.84
CA SER A 239 -5.62 53.81 -2.87
C SER A 239 -4.13 53.56 -3.14
N THR A 240 -3.78 52.34 -3.54
CA THR A 240 -2.41 51.99 -3.93
C THR A 240 -2.50 51.36 -5.32
N GLY A 241 -1.90 52.04 -6.31
CA GLY A 241 -1.85 51.56 -7.69
C GLY A 241 -1.25 50.16 -7.78
N VAL A 242 -1.71 49.38 -8.76
CA VAL A 242 -1.20 48.03 -9.04
C VAL A 242 0.32 48.11 -9.26
N PRO A 243 1.13 47.24 -8.63
CA PRO A 243 2.57 47.23 -8.85
C PRO A 243 2.91 47.10 -10.34
N VAL A 244 3.82 47.93 -10.85
CA VAL A 244 4.20 48.01 -12.28
C VAL A 244 4.60 46.64 -12.85
N ALA A 245 5.17 45.75 -12.03
CA ALA A 245 5.50 44.37 -12.40
C ALA A 245 4.28 43.53 -12.80
N LEU A 246 3.13 43.67 -12.13
CA LEU A 246 1.89 42.96 -12.46
C LEU A 246 1.27 43.50 -13.76
N TYR A 247 1.40 44.80 -14.03
CA TYR A 247 0.95 45.41 -15.27
C TYR A 247 1.71 44.86 -16.50
N HIS A 248 3.02 44.64 -16.37
CA HIS A 248 3.84 44.05 -17.43
C HIS A 248 3.60 42.54 -17.62
N VAL A 249 3.20 41.81 -16.59
CA VAL A 249 2.86 40.37 -16.69
C VAL A 249 1.50 40.15 -17.34
N VAL A 250 0.51 41.01 -17.03
CA VAL A 250 -0.86 40.92 -17.58
C VAL A 250 -0.91 41.32 -19.07
N ASN A 251 -0.08 42.28 -19.50
CA ASN A 251 0.00 42.72 -20.90
C ASN A 251 1.18 42.09 -21.68
N GLY A 252 1.95 41.22 -21.03
CA GLY A 252 3.08 40.52 -21.63
C GLY A 252 2.68 39.17 -22.26
N PRO A 253 3.65 38.42 -22.80
CA PRO A 253 3.40 37.12 -23.46
C PRO A 253 2.74 36.08 -22.54
N ALA A 254 2.92 36.20 -21.22
CA ALA A 254 2.21 35.37 -20.23
C ALA A 254 0.70 35.69 -20.16
N GLY A 255 0.31 36.95 -20.34
CA GLY A 255 -1.09 37.36 -20.44
C GLY A 255 -1.73 36.93 -21.76
N THR A 256 -0.97 37.03 -22.86
CA THR A 256 -1.40 36.51 -24.18
C THR A 256 -1.59 34.99 -24.14
N ALA A 257 -0.71 34.25 -23.46
CA ALA A 257 -0.82 32.79 -23.27
C ALA A 257 -1.95 32.37 -22.31
N LEU A 258 -2.39 33.26 -21.41
CA LEU A 258 -3.56 33.07 -20.53
C LEU A 258 -4.90 33.39 -21.23
N CYS A 259 -4.89 33.50 -22.57
CA CYS A 259 -6.04 33.89 -23.38
C CYS A 259 -6.69 35.20 -22.94
N LEU A 260 -5.87 36.17 -22.53
CA LEU A 260 -6.31 37.57 -22.43
C LEU A 260 -6.31 38.29 -23.79
N CYS A 261 -5.92 37.59 -24.87
CA CYS A 261 -6.07 37.93 -26.29
C CYS A 261 -6.16 36.63 -27.12
N ASP A 262 -6.94 36.64 -28.22
CA ASP A 262 -7.37 35.45 -28.99
C ASP A 262 -6.38 34.95 -30.08
N HIS A 263 -6.30 33.60 -30.16
CA HIS A 263 -6.06 32.65 -31.29
C HIS A 263 -4.83 32.79 -32.24
N GLU A 264 -4.22 31.76 -32.86
CA GLU A 264 -4.14 30.28 -32.77
C GLU A 264 -2.99 29.78 -33.72
N PRO A 265 -2.56 28.50 -33.69
CA PRO A 265 -1.28 27.99 -34.21
C PRO A 265 -1.36 27.20 -35.55
N THR A 266 -0.20 26.83 -36.10
CA THR A 266 0.00 25.85 -37.21
C THR A 266 1.11 24.86 -36.78
N GLY A 267 0.92 23.52 -36.78
CA GLY A 267 1.04 22.53 -37.89
C GLY A 267 2.52 22.21 -38.16
N ASP A 268 3.11 21.00 -38.26
CA ASP A 268 2.70 19.65 -38.71
C ASP A 268 3.94 18.70 -38.49
N VAL A 269 3.87 17.41 -38.05
CA VAL A 269 3.71 16.10 -38.76
C VAL A 269 5.01 15.28 -39.03
N SER A 270 4.91 13.94 -38.73
CA SER A 270 5.58 12.76 -39.37
C SER A 270 7.07 12.44 -39.05
N ALA A 271 7.60 11.19 -38.99
CA ALA A 271 7.13 9.80 -39.02
C ALA A 271 8.25 8.78 -38.58
N ARG A 272 7.80 7.58 -38.17
CA ARG A 272 8.29 6.15 -38.20
C ARG A 272 9.52 5.71 -39.07
N PRO A 273 9.97 4.40 -39.07
CA PRO A 273 10.30 3.39 -38.02
C PRO A 273 11.54 2.47 -38.42
N GLU A 274 11.59 1.21 -37.92
CA GLU A 274 12.40 0.00 -38.32
C GLU A 274 13.75 -0.22 -37.58
N ASP A 275 14.31 -1.42 -37.30
CA ASP A 275 13.96 -2.88 -37.29
C ASP A 275 15.13 -3.63 -36.55
N VAL A 276 14.92 -4.63 -35.66
CA VAL A 276 14.99 -6.12 -35.82
C VAL A 276 16.27 -6.85 -35.30
N ARG A 277 16.01 -8.03 -34.65
CA ARG A 277 16.78 -9.31 -34.48
C ARG A 277 17.73 -9.57 -33.27
N GLN A 278 17.17 -10.25 -32.24
CA GLN A 278 17.32 -11.66 -31.77
C GLN A 278 18.68 -12.45 -31.74
N PRO A 279 18.77 -13.55 -30.93
CA PRO A 279 19.91 -13.88 -30.05
C PRO A 279 20.64 -15.20 -30.40
N SER A 280 21.53 -15.68 -29.54
CA SER A 280 21.97 -17.09 -29.54
C SER A 280 22.32 -17.62 -28.14
N ALA A 281 22.06 -18.91 -27.95
CA ALA A 281 22.22 -19.73 -26.75
C ALA A 281 23.52 -20.56 -26.80
N PHE A 282 23.92 -21.18 -25.68
CA PHE A 282 24.89 -22.29 -25.68
C PHE A 282 24.62 -23.30 -24.56
N GLU A 283 24.97 -24.55 -24.85
CA GLU A 283 24.44 -25.82 -24.32
C GLU A 283 25.02 -26.34 -22.98
N ASP A 284 24.23 -27.25 -22.38
CA ASP A 284 24.49 -28.12 -21.23
C ASP A 284 25.43 -29.31 -21.57
N THR A 285 26.14 -29.84 -20.56
CA THR A 285 26.79 -31.17 -20.60
C THR A 285 26.18 -32.12 -19.55
N SER A 286 25.96 -33.36 -19.96
CA SER A 286 25.31 -34.47 -19.24
C SER A 286 26.18 -35.15 -18.16
N PHE A 287 25.53 -35.65 -17.11
CA PHE A 287 26.10 -36.41 -15.98
C PHE A 287 25.53 -37.85 -15.95
N CYS A 288 26.36 -38.85 -15.62
CA CYS A 288 25.98 -40.28 -15.52
C CYS A 288 25.61 -40.69 -14.08
N ASP A 289 24.77 -41.71 -13.98
CA ASP A 289 23.89 -42.06 -12.85
C ASP A 289 24.50 -43.10 -11.87
N ASN A 290 24.48 -42.83 -10.55
CA ASN A 290 25.02 -43.65 -9.43
C ASN A 290 23.93 -44.42 -8.65
N THR A 291 22.79 -44.75 -9.26
CA THR A 291 21.57 -45.20 -8.54
C THR A 291 21.67 -46.54 -7.79
N GLU A 292 22.51 -47.50 -8.22
CA GLU A 292 22.61 -48.82 -7.55
C GLU A 292 23.44 -48.79 -6.25
N GLU A 293 24.47 -47.94 -6.18
CA GLU A 293 25.30 -47.80 -4.99
C GLU A 293 24.56 -47.07 -3.86
N ILE A 294 23.67 -46.13 -4.24
CA ILE A 294 22.78 -45.42 -3.30
C ILE A 294 21.84 -46.41 -2.60
N LYS A 295 21.26 -47.38 -3.33
CA LYS A 295 20.38 -48.41 -2.73
C LYS A 295 21.12 -49.31 -1.74
N ARG A 296 22.34 -49.73 -2.09
CA ARG A 296 23.18 -50.57 -1.23
C ARG A 296 23.54 -49.84 0.06
N LEU A 297 23.99 -48.58 -0.05
CA LEU A 297 24.31 -47.75 1.10
C LEU A 297 23.08 -47.50 1.99
N ARG A 298 21.91 -47.20 1.40
CA ARG A 298 20.66 -46.98 2.13
C ARG A 298 20.21 -48.21 2.94
N LYS A 299 20.32 -49.40 2.36
CA LYS A 299 19.97 -50.66 3.04
C LYS A 299 20.90 -50.91 4.24
N ASP A 300 22.19 -50.67 4.07
CA ASP A 300 23.20 -50.85 5.13
C ASP A 300 22.99 -49.87 6.29
N LEU A 301 22.66 -48.60 6.01
CA LEU A 301 22.50 -47.56 7.01
C LEU A 301 21.16 -47.65 7.77
N LEU A 302 20.03 -47.82 7.07
CA LEU A 302 18.70 -47.64 7.68
C LEU A 302 17.97 -48.97 7.98
N HIS A 303 18.20 -50.01 7.18
CA HIS A 303 17.40 -51.25 7.24
C HIS A 303 18.13 -52.43 7.89
N SER A 304 19.41 -52.27 8.25
CA SER A 304 20.24 -53.33 8.83
C SER A 304 19.97 -53.62 10.32
N GLY A 305 18.90 -53.04 10.89
CA GLY A 305 18.54 -53.16 12.32
C GLY A 305 19.44 -52.38 13.28
N LYS A 306 20.53 -51.77 12.78
CA LYS A 306 21.50 -50.99 13.58
C LYS A 306 21.02 -49.58 13.92
N TYR A 307 20.15 -49.00 13.09
CA TYR A 307 19.69 -47.63 13.26
C TYR A 307 18.27 -47.59 13.83
N GLN A 308 18.09 -46.90 14.96
CA GLN A 308 16.78 -46.66 15.56
C GLN A 308 16.48 -45.16 15.59
N ARG A 309 15.40 -44.75 14.90
CA ARG A 309 15.03 -43.34 14.74
C ARG A 309 14.59 -42.65 16.03
N THR A 310 14.14 -43.40 17.04
CA THR A 310 13.58 -42.85 18.28
C THR A 310 14.66 -42.44 19.28
N VAL A 311 15.90 -42.90 19.06
CA VAL A 311 17.03 -42.67 19.96
C VAL A 311 17.88 -41.52 19.42
N LYS A 312 18.26 -40.59 20.32
CA LYS A 312 19.11 -39.43 19.99
C LYS A 312 20.45 -39.87 19.35
N PRO A 313 21.04 -39.05 18.47
CA PRO A 313 22.18 -39.42 17.61
C PRO A 313 23.56 -39.51 18.30
N GLN A 314 23.59 -39.71 19.62
CA GLN A 314 24.80 -39.77 20.43
C GLN A 314 25.03 -41.19 20.98
N GLY A 315 26.29 -41.63 20.98
CA GLY A 315 26.70 -42.88 21.61
C GLY A 315 26.75 -42.79 23.14
N ASP A 316 26.99 -41.59 23.68
CA ASP A 316 27.10 -41.34 25.11
C ASP A 316 25.81 -40.76 25.70
N VAL A 317 25.42 -41.22 26.89
CA VAL A 317 24.21 -40.76 27.60
C VAL A 317 24.24 -39.25 27.85
N ASN A 318 25.41 -38.68 28.16
CA ASN A 318 25.59 -37.25 28.46
C ASN A 318 26.03 -36.40 27.26
N GLY A 319 26.24 -37.02 26.09
CA GLY A 319 26.62 -36.30 24.89
C GLY A 319 25.52 -35.34 24.42
N THR A 320 25.90 -34.10 24.11
CA THR A 320 25.03 -33.09 23.51
C THR A 320 25.12 -33.15 21.98
N THR A 321 24.01 -32.92 21.29
CA THR A 321 23.97 -32.79 19.83
C THR A 321 23.83 -31.31 19.50
N VAL A 322 24.79 -30.76 18.77
CA VAL A 322 24.74 -29.37 18.33
C VAL A 322 23.84 -29.28 17.11
N LEU A 323 22.77 -28.49 17.22
CA LEU A 323 21.85 -28.16 16.14
C LEU A 323 22.18 -26.75 15.62
N SER A 324 22.48 -26.64 14.32
CA SER A 324 22.47 -25.35 13.63
C SER A 324 21.10 -25.14 12.99
N LEU A 325 20.51 -23.97 13.22
CA LEU A 325 19.22 -23.57 12.67
C LEU A 325 19.40 -22.26 11.91
N GLU A 326 19.09 -22.27 10.62
CA GLU A 326 19.11 -21.10 9.76
C GLU A 326 17.71 -20.82 9.22
N LEU A 327 17.29 -19.56 9.25
CA LEU A 327 16.02 -19.11 8.65
C LEU A 327 16.33 -18.35 7.36
N LYS A 328 15.88 -18.88 6.22
CA LYS A 328 16.10 -18.29 4.89
C LYS A 328 14.76 -17.84 4.30
N PRO A 329 14.39 -16.55 4.38
CA PRO A 329 13.12 -16.05 3.85
C PRO A 329 13.07 -16.17 2.33
N VAL A 330 11.92 -16.60 1.80
CA VAL A 330 11.65 -16.79 0.37
C VAL A 330 10.71 -15.70 -0.15
N SER A 331 9.87 -15.13 0.71
CA SER A 331 8.94 -14.06 0.36
C SER A 331 9.02 -12.88 1.34
N VAL A 332 8.58 -11.71 0.87
CA VAL A 332 8.47 -10.51 1.70
C VAL A 332 7.42 -10.75 2.80
N PRO A 333 7.72 -10.44 4.07
CA PRO A 333 6.77 -10.63 5.15
C PRO A 333 5.55 -9.73 4.95
N THR A 334 4.35 -10.31 5.05
CA THR A 334 3.09 -9.57 5.01
C THR A 334 2.51 -9.47 6.42
N LEU A 335 2.23 -8.25 6.85
CA LEU A 335 1.60 -7.99 8.14
C LEU A 335 0.12 -7.64 7.91
N THR A 336 -0.79 -8.34 8.56
CA THR A 336 -2.21 -7.98 8.55
C THR A 336 -2.58 -7.30 9.87
N PRO A 337 -2.76 -5.96 9.88
CA PRO A 337 -3.03 -5.22 11.12
C PRO A 337 -4.29 -5.72 11.83
N LYS A 338 -5.37 -5.98 11.06
CA LYS A 338 -6.67 -6.42 11.58
C LYS A 338 -6.65 -7.78 12.29
N ARG A 339 -5.65 -8.64 12.02
CA ARG A 339 -5.58 -10.00 12.57
C ARG A 339 -4.33 -10.24 13.42
N HIS A 340 -3.48 -9.22 13.60
CA HIS A 340 -2.21 -9.32 14.34
C HIS A 340 -1.29 -10.46 13.91
N HIS A 341 -1.40 -10.91 12.65
CA HIS A 341 -0.60 -12.03 12.13
C HIS A 341 0.45 -11.51 11.15
N LEU A 342 1.71 -11.91 11.39
CA LEU A 342 2.80 -11.82 10.45
C LEU A 342 2.86 -13.13 9.64
N PHE A 343 2.81 -13.02 8.32
CA PHE A 343 2.96 -14.14 7.42
C PHE A 343 4.24 -13.98 6.63
N MET A 344 5.10 -15.00 6.67
CA MET A 344 6.36 -15.04 5.94
C MET A 344 6.62 -16.48 5.51
N ASN A 345 6.97 -16.67 4.23
CA ASN A 345 7.46 -17.96 3.78
C ASN A 345 8.98 -17.95 3.92
N ALA A 346 9.52 -18.96 4.60
CA ALA A 346 10.93 -19.11 4.82
C ALA A 346 11.28 -20.60 4.90
N PHE A 347 12.46 -20.96 4.43
CA PHE A 347 13.06 -22.24 4.73
C PHE A 347 13.66 -22.20 6.13
N VAL A 348 13.34 -23.20 6.93
CA VAL A 348 14.07 -23.50 8.17
C VAL A 348 15.05 -24.61 7.85
N CYS A 349 16.32 -24.27 7.71
CA CYS A 349 17.38 -25.24 7.46
C CYS A 349 17.94 -25.72 8.80
N LEU A 350 17.84 -27.02 9.04
CA LEU A 350 18.38 -27.69 10.22
C LEU A 350 19.62 -28.47 9.81
N SER A 351 20.71 -28.31 10.55
CA SER A 351 21.95 -29.08 10.36
C SER A 351 22.41 -29.67 11.68
N TRP A 352 22.67 -30.96 11.68
CA TRP A 352 23.20 -31.71 12.81
C TRP A 352 24.07 -32.87 12.29
N MET A 353 24.90 -33.42 13.16
CA MET A 353 25.74 -34.58 12.86
C MET A 353 25.24 -35.81 13.63
N ASP A 354 25.01 -36.93 12.95
CA ASP A 354 24.72 -38.24 13.57
C ASP A 354 25.88 -39.18 13.31
N LYS A 355 26.59 -39.58 14.38
CA LYS A 355 27.76 -40.47 14.27
C LYS A 355 27.40 -41.85 13.70
N ARG A 356 26.14 -42.28 13.85
CA ARG A 356 25.66 -43.60 13.41
C ARG A 356 25.40 -43.66 11.90
N LEU A 357 25.27 -42.51 11.24
CA LEU A 357 25.03 -42.39 9.80
C LEU A 357 26.32 -42.05 9.04
N THR A 358 27.46 -42.56 9.50
CA THR A 358 28.76 -42.37 8.84
C THR A 358 29.10 -43.58 7.98
N TRP A 359 29.70 -43.34 6.82
CA TRP A 359 30.20 -44.39 5.93
C TRP A 359 31.52 -43.93 5.28
N VAL A 360 32.21 -44.88 4.67
CA VAL A 360 33.43 -44.61 3.90
C VAL A 360 33.03 -44.47 2.43
N THR A 361 33.30 -43.30 1.83
CA THR A 361 32.92 -42.93 0.45
C THR A 361 33.44 -43.93 -0.59
N ASP A 362 34.68 -44.39 -0.42
CA ASP A 362 35.37 -45.27 -1.38
C ASP A 362 34.71 -46.64 -1.55
N LYS A 363 33.96 -47.10 -0.54
CA LYS A 363 33.26 -48.39 -0.55
C LYS A 363 31.96 -48.36 -1.36
N TYR A 364 31.42 -47.17 -1.60
CA TYR A 364 30.12 -46.96 -2.26
C TYR A 364 30.30 -45.98 -3.43
N GLY A 365 31.34 -46.18 -4.24
CA GLY A 365 31.63 -45.45 -5.48
C GLY A 365 31.78 -43.93 -5.33
N GLY A 366 32.33 -43.46 -4.22
CA GLY A 366 32.60 -42.04 -4.00
C GLY A 366 31.38 -41.22 -3.61
N LEU A 367 30.28 -41.85 -3.17
CA LEU A 367 29.08 -41.15 -2.72
C LEU A 367 29.34 -40.28 -1.48
N GLU A 368 29.34 -38.96 -1.66
CA GLU A 368 29.51 -37.96 -0.59
C GLU A 368 28.25 -37.78 0.28
N GLY A 369 27.06 -38.10 -0.25
CA GLY A 369 25.80 -37.89 0.43
C GLY A 369 24.65 -38.66 -0.19
N ILE A 370 23.65 -38.98 0.63
CA ILE A 370 22.39 -39.58 0.18
C ILE A 370 21.20 -38.85 0.80
N PHE A 371 20.11 -38.73 0.04
CA PHE A 371 18.87 -38.14 0.55
C PHE A 371 17.98 -39.23 1.15
N VAL A 372 17.57 -39.00 2.39
CA VAL A 372 16.74 -39.92 3.18
C VAL A 372 15.47 -39.18 3.58
N ASN A 373 14.33 -39.88 3.57
CA ASN A 373 13.08 -39.29 4.02
C ASN A 373 13.17 -38.99 5.52
N SER A 374 12.72 -37.81 5.95
CA SER A 374 12.71 -37.42 7.37
C SER A 374 11.97 -38.40 8.27
N SER A 375 11.01 -39.18 7.74
CA SER A 375 10.31 -40.22 8.51
C SER A 375 11.17 -41.42 8.87
N GLU A 376 12.24 -41.68 8.11
CA GLU A 376 13.11 -42.86 8.24
C GLU A 376 14.33 -42.60 9.12
N MET A 377 14.63 -41.34 9.45
CA MET A 377 15.76 -40.94 10.29
C MET A 377 15.33 -40.20 11.55
N TRP A 378 16.21 -40.13 12.55
CA TRP A 378 15.97 -39.23 13.68
C TRP A 378 16.04 -37.78 13.20
N THR A 379 15.00 -37.00 13.50
CA THR A 379 14.96 -35.56 13.23
C THR A 379 14.69 -34.80 14.52
N PRO A 380 15.39 -33.69 14.79
CA PRO A 380 15.15 -32.87 15.97
C PRO A 380 13.75 -32.25 15.91
N SER A 381 12.99 -32.39 17.00
CA SER A 381 11.69 -31.75 17.13
C SER A 381 11.87 -30.27 17.43
N VAL A 382 11.58 -29.40 16.46
CA VAL A 382 11.53 -27.95 16.65
C VAL A 382 10.07 -27.53 16.70
N ILE A 383 9.67 -26.89 17.81
CA ILE A 383 8.30 -26.41 18.01
C ILE A 383 8.31 -24.89 17.91
N HIS A 384 7.42 -24.33 17.11
CA HIS A 384 7.21 -22.89 17.06
C HIS A 384 6.40 -22.44 18.28
N LEU A 385 7.04 -21.69 19.18
CA LEU A 385 6.38 -21.11 20.35
C LEU A 385 5.75 -19.76 20.01
N SER A 386 4.56 -19.49 20.54
CA SER A 386 3.87 -18.22 20.37
C SER A 386 4.69 -17.07 21.00
N PRO A 387 4.81 -15.91 20.33
CA PRO A 387 5.59 -14.77 20.84
C PRO A 387 5.07 -14.20 22.16
N PHE A 388 3.81 -14.48 22.54
CA PHE A 388 3.21 -14.07 23.82
C PHE A 388 3.84 -14.75 25.06
N LEU A 389 4.61 -15.83 24.87
CA LEU A 389 5.31 -16.54 25.95
C LEU A 389 6.78 -16.10 26.11
N ALA A 390 7.29 -15.23 25.24
CA ALA A 390 8.68 -14.78 25.31
C ALA A 390 8.86 -13.61 26.29
N PRO A 391 9.85 -13.65 27.22
CA PRO A 391 10.11 -12.56 28.14
C PRO A 391 10.49 -11.26 27.39
N HIS A 392 9.96 -10.13 27.84
CA HIS A 392 10.23 -8.80 27.29
C HIS A 392 11.73 -8.47 27.36
N LEU A 393 12.46 -8.63 26.25
CA LEU A 393 13.87 -8.28 26.12
C LEU A 393 14.06 -7.06 25.21
N SER A 394 14.89 -6.11 25.67
CA SER A 394 15.13 -4.81 25.02
C SER A 394 15.62 -4.90 23.55
N PRO A 395 15.40 -3.87 22.72
CA PRO A 395 15.65 -3.89 21.27
C PRO A 395 17.14 -3.84 20.84
N ARG A 396 18.12 -3.86 21.75
CA ARG A 396 19.53 -3.59 21.43
C ARG A 396 20.38 -4.78 20.95
N GLU A 397 19.89 -6.02 21.00
CA GLU A 397 20.62 -7.20 20.52
C GLU A 397 19.71 -8.12 19.68
N PRO A 398 19.95 -8.27 18.35
CA PRO A 398 19.00 -8.92 17.45
C PRO A 398 19.01 -10.46 17.48
N ASN A 399 20.12 -11.11 17.86
CA ASN A 399 20.32 -12.55 17.71
C ASN A 399 20.82 -13.23 19.00
N ARG A 400 20.11 -13.04 20.12
CA ARG A 400 20.52 -13.65 21.40
C ARG A 400 19.80 -14.96 21.65
N ARG A 401 20.56 -16.02 21.91
CA ARG A 401 20.03 -17.27 22.48
C ARG A 401 19.59 -16.99 23.91
N THR A 402 18.36 -17.35 24.23
CA THR A 402 17.81 -17.23 25.59
C THR A 402 17.26 -18.58 26.03
N SER A 403 17.17 -18.82 27.32
CA SER A 403 16.47 -19.97 27.89
C SER A 403 15.13 -19.50 28.44
N LEU A 404 14.10 -20.33 28.27
CA LEU A 404 12.80 -20.14 28.93
C LEU A 404 12.72 -21.18 30.05
N ASP A 405 12.65 -20.73 31.30
CA ASP A 405 12.23 -21.57 32.41
C ASP A 405 10.70 -21.54 32.45
N PHE A 406 10.09 -22.69 32.16
CA PHE A 406 8.68 -22.89 32.48
C PHE A 406 8.60 -23.40 33.91
N ASP A 407 7.78 -22.75 34.75
CA ASP A 407 7.58 -23.08 36.17
C ASP A 407 6.88 -24.45 36.41
N LEU A 408 6.83 -25.31 35.38
CA LEU A 408 6.26 -26.65 35.39
C LEU A 408 7.32 -27.78 35.50
N GLY A 409 8.60 -27.44 35.69
CA GLY A 409 9.63 -28.44 36.00
C GLY A 409 11.06 -27.99 35.68
N ARG A 410 12.05 -28.65 36.32
CA ARG A 410 13.51 -28.39 36.31
C ARG A 410 14.22 -28.45 34.93
N TYR A 411 13.54 -28.30 33.81
CA TYR A 411 14.09 -28.47 32.47
C TYR A 411 14.16 -27.13 31.73
N VAL A 412 15.39 -26.75 31.37
CA VAL A 412 15.68 -25.52 30.62
C VAL A 412 15.57 -25.79 29.12
N TYR A 413 14.66 -25.11 28.43
CA TYR A 413 14.50 -25.24 26.98
C TYR A 413 15.26 -24.13 26.24
N PRO A 414 16.20 -24.46 25.33
CA PRO A 414 16.89 -23.46 24.52
C PRO A 414 15.94 -22.90 23.45
N GLN A 415 15.87 -21.57 23.31
CA GLN A 415 15.09 -20.90 22.28
C GLN A 415 15.96 -20.00 21.39
N ILE A 416 15.55 -19.89 20.13
CA ILE A 416 16.11 -18.96 19.14
C ILE A 416 14.99 -18.01 18.73
N ILE A 417 15.20 -16.70 18.91
CA ILE A 417 14.20 -15.67 18.60
C ILE A 417 14.67 -14.92 17.35
N PHE A 418 13.92 -15.03 16.26
CA PHE A 418 14.14 -14.22 15.06
C PHE A 418 13.33 -12.92 15.14
N ARG A 419 14.02 -11.77 15.11
CA ARG A 419 13.37 -10.45 15.11
C ARG A 419 13.37 -9.88 13.69
N VAL A 420 12.18 -9.72 13.11
CA VAL A 420 11.99 -9.14 11.77
C VAL A 420 11.65 -7.66 11.92
N LEU A 421 12.52 -6.78 11.42
CA LEU A 421 12.28 -5.34 11.37
C LEU A 421 11.61 -4.98 10.04
N LEU A 422 10.44 -4.35 10.11
CA LEU A 422 9.66 -3.94 8.94
C LEU A 422 9.50 -2.43 8.92
N GLU A 423 9.79 -1.80 7.79
CA GLU A 423 9.57 -0.38 7.55
C GLU A 423 8.40 -0.17 6.57
N ARG A 424 7.48 0.74 6.92
CA ARG A 424 6.31 1.06 6.08
C ARG A 424 6.68 2.13 5.06
N ARG A 425 6.33 1.91 3.78
CA ARG A 425 6.47 2.92 2.72
C ARG A 425 5.47 4.07 2.91
N THR A 426 5.96 5.31 2.96
CA THR A 426 5.19 6.50 3.39
C THR A 426 4.69 7.40 2.24
N SER A 427 5.21 7.24 1.03
CA SER A 427 4.93 8.11 -0.13
C SER A 427 3.43 8.27 -0.45
N LEU A 428 2.64 7.22 -0.30
CA LEU A 428 1.18 7.27 -0.52
C LEU A 428 0.44 8.05 0.58
N HIS A 429 0.92 8.01 1.82
CA HIS A 429 0.28 8.68 2.96
C HIS A 429 0.48 10.21 2.91
N LEU A 430 1.57 10.66 2.28
CA LEU A 430 1.86 12.08 2.08
C LEU A 430 0.73 12.77 1.28
N PHE A 431 0.33 12.22 0.14
CA PHE A 431 -0.69 12.85 -0.71
C PHE A 431 -2.12 12.61 -0.23
N THR A 432 -2.38 11.46 0.40
CA THR A 432 -3.75 11.03 0.74
C THR A 432 -4.23 11.53 2.09
N VAL A 433 -3.31 11.87 3.01
CA VAL A 433 -3.66 12.36 4.35
C VAL A 433 -3.10 13.74 4.61
N LEU A 434 -1.79 13.98 4.42
CA LEU A 434 -1.19 15.26 4.79
C LEU A 434 -1.76 16.43 3.97
N VAL A 435 -1.83 16.30 2.63
CA VAL A 435 -2.32 17.37 1.75
C VAL A 435 -3.77 17.78 2.09
N PRO A 436 -4.75 16.86 2.20
CA PRO A 436 -6.10 17.21 2.65
C PRO A 436 -6.17 17.77 4.07
N THR A 437 -5.30 17.35 4.99
CA THR A 437 -5.28 17.91 6.36
C THR A 437 -4.80 19.35 6.35
N VAL A 438 -3.74 19.68 5.60
CA VAL A 438 -3.26 21.06 5.42
C VAL A 438 -4.36 21.93 4.79
N ALA A 439 -5.10 21.38 3.82
CA ALA A 439 -6.26 22.06 3.22
C ALA A 439 -7.32 22.44 4.25
N VAL A 440 -7.71 21.49 5.10
CA VAL A 440 -8.69 21.72 6.17
C VAL A 440 -8.24 22.82 7.10
N VAL A 441 -6.98 22.79 7.56
CA VAL A 441 -6.42 23.81 8.47
C VAL A 441 -6.44 25.18 7.79
N LEU A 442 -5.99 25.28 6.54
CA LEU A 442 -5.97 26.53 5.77
C LEU A 442 -7.38 27.13 5.63
N LEU A 443 -8.36 26.31 5.23
CA LEU A 443 -9.74 26.74 5.07
C LEU A 443 -10.36 27.21 6.39
N SER A 444 -10.10 26.50 7.48
CA SER A 444 -10.60 26.86 8.82
C SER A 444 -10.01 28.17 9.33
N LEU A 445 -8.73 28.46 9.05
CA LEU A 445 -8.10 29.72 9.44
C LEU A 445 -8.63 30.92 8.61
N LEU A 446 -8.90 30.71 7.31
CA LEU A 446 -9.46 31.74 6.43
C LEU A 446 -10.86 32.23 6.86
N VAL A 447 -11.61 31.43 7.60
CA VAL A 447 -12.93 31.81 8.13
C VAL A 447 -12.86 33.05 9.03
N PHE A 448 -11.81 33.16 9.85
CA PHE A 448 -11.60 34.31 10.75
C PHE A 448 -11.12 35.57 10.02
N TRP A 449 -10.60 35.41 8.80
CA TRP A 449 -10.09 36.52 8.00
C TRP A 449 -11.21 37.24 7.23
N LEU A 450 -12.32 36.55 6.98
CA LEU A 450 -13.51 37.10 6.31
C LEU A 450 -14.32 38.04 7.22
N PRO A 451 -15.06 39.01 6.64
CA PRO A 451 -15.94 39.88 7.41
C PRO A 451 -17.12 39.10 8.03
N PRO A 452 -17.56 39.45 9.26
CA PRO A 452 -18.52 38.68 10.04
C PRO A 452 -19.91 38.59 9.41
N GLU A 453 -20.31 39.52 8.56
CA GLU A 453 -21.60 39.48 7.86
C GLU A 453 -21.64 38.49 6.70
N SER A 454 -20.47 38.05 6.21
CA SER A 454 -20.39 37.27 4.98
C SER A 454 -20.96 35.85 5.18
N PRO A 455 -21.96 35.44 4.37
CA PRO A 455 -22.50 34.08 4.45
C PRO A 455 -21.48 33.00 4.02
N ARG A 456 -20.32 33.42 3.49
CA ARG A 456 -19.26 32.55 2.96
C ARG A 456 -18.44 31.90 4.07
N LYS A 457 -18.44 32.46 5.28
CA LYS A 457 -17.83 31.83 6.47
C LYS A 457 -18.41 30.44 6.72
N LEU A 458 -19.74 30.33 6.67
CA LEU A 458 -20.46 29.08 6.89
C LEU A 458 -20.15 28.04 5.81
N THR A 459 -19.97 28.45 4.55
CA THR A 459 -19.62 27.53 3.46
C THR A 459 -18.19 27.00 3.58
N LEU A 460 -17.24 27.83 4.04
CA LEU A 460 -15.85 27.43 4.25
C LEU A 460 -15.71 26.44 5.41
N ILE A 461 -16.32 26.75 6.56
CA ILE A 461 -16.24 25.88 7.73
C ILE A 461 -17.01 24.56 7.53
N GLY A 462 -18.16 24.59 6.84
CA GLY A 462 -18.90 23.38 6.49
C GLY A 462 -18.09 22.44 5.59
N ALA A 463 -17.38 22.98 4.59
CA ALA A 463 -16.51 22.18 3.73
C ALA A 463 -15.27 21.64 4.46
N ALA A 464 -14.66 22.44 5.34
CA ALA A 464 -13.53 22.00 6.17
C ALA A 464 -13.96 20.88 7.14
N MET A 465 -15.12 21.01 7.77
CA MET A 465 -15.69 19.99 8.67
C MET A 465 -15.98 18.68 7.92
N LEU A 466 -16.68 18.75 6.78
CA LEU A 466 -17.03 17.58 5.99
C LEU A 466 -15.78 16.85 5.46
N THR A 467 -14.77 17.59 5.00
CA THR A 467 -13.49 17.03 4.56
C THR A 467 -12.73 16.39 5.72
N SER A 468 -12.71 17.02 6.90
CA SER A 468 -12.06 16.46 8.10
C SER A 468 -12.70 15.16 8.60
N LEU A 469 -14.03 15.04 8.52
CA LEU A 469 -14.75 13.82 8.86
C LEU A 469 -14.45 12.67 7.90
N LEU A 470 -14.36 12.95 6.58
CA LEU A 470 -13.93 11.94 5.60
C LEU A 470 -12.52 11.42 5.91
N LEU A 471 -11.58 12.30 6.25
CA LEU A 471 -10.21 11.89 6.57
C LEU A 471 -10.14 11.03 7.84
N LEU A 472 -10.95 11.36 8.86
CA LEU A 472 -11.05 10.56 10.08
C LEU A 472 -11.62 9.16 9.79
N TYR A 473 -12.69 9.08 8.99
CA TYR A 473 -13.26 7.80 8.57
C TYR A 473 -12.22 6.93 7.83
N ARG A 474 -11.41 7.53 6.95
CA ARG A 474 -10.34 6.80 6.26
C ARG A 474 -9.21 6.34 7.19
N ALA A 475 -8.91 7.12 8.24
CA ALA A 475 -7.90 6.75 9.22
C ALA A 475 -8.32 5.51 10.03
N GLU A 476 -9.62 5.33 10.30
CA GLU A 476 -10.17 4.18 11.02
C GLU A 476 -9.86 2.85 10.31
N ASP A 477 -10.01 2.80 8.99
CA ASP A 477 -9.69 1.62 8.17
C ASP A 477 -8.20 1.24 8.23
N VAL A 478 -7.32 2.23 8.38
CA VAL A 478 -5.86 2.04 8.39
C VAL A 478 -5.35 1.62 9.77
N VAL A 479 -6.07 1.98 10.82
CA VAL A 479 -5.63 1.88 12.22
C VAL A 479 -6.22 0.69 12.98
N SER A 480 -7.26 0.04 12.43
CA SER A 480 -7.89 -1.11 13.07
C SER A 480 -6.87 -2.25 13.29
N GLY A 481 -6.43 -2.43 14.53
CA GLY A 481 -5.35 -3.35 14.92
C GLY A 481 -4.17 -2.72 15.70
N SER A 482 -4.21 -1.43 16.04
CA SER A 482 -3.18 -0.80 16.90
C SER A 482 -3.50 -1.01 18.39
N SER A 483 -2.49 -1.33 19.21
CA SER A 483 -2.64 -1.49 20.67
C SER A 483 -2.85 -0.16 21.41
N GLY A 484 -2.48 0.97 20.79
CA GLY A 484 -2.72 2.32 21.31
C GLY A 484 -3.28 3.23 20.22
N VAL A 485 -3.89 4.34 20.63
CA VAL A 485 -4.45 5.34 19.70
C VAL A 485 -3.31 5.99 18.89
N PRO A 486 -3.25 5.81 17.56
CA PRO A 486 -2.17 6.37 16.74
C PRO A 486 -2.23 7.89 16.71
N LYS A 487 -1.05 8.51 16.59
CA LYS A 487 -0.91 9.98 16.53
C LYS A 487 -1.79 10.61 15.45
N ILE A 488 -1.89 9.97 14.29
CA ILE A 488 -2.70 10.48 13.16
C ILE A 488 -4.19 10.60 13.49
N VAL A 489 -4.74 9.66 14.28
CA VAL A 489 -6.14 9.70 14.71
C VAL A 489 -6.35 10.80 15.75
N LYS A 490 -5.37 11.04 16.63
CA LYS A 490 -5.42 12.15 17.60
C LYS A 490 -5.44 13.51 16.90
N VAL A 491 -4.59 13.70 15.89
CA VAL A 491 -4.52 14.93 15.09
C VAL A 491 -5.82 15.12 14.29
N LEU A 492 -6.28 14.10 13.55
CA LEU A 492 -7.52 14.21 12.76
C LEU A 492 -8.76 14.41 13.64
N GLY A 493 -8.87 13.68 14.76
CA GLY A 493 -9.97 13.85 15.72
C GLY A 493 -9.97 15.24 16.37
N GLY A 494 -8.80 15.73 16.77
CA GLY A 494 -8.66 17.09 17.29
C GLY A 494 -8.99 18.17 16.27
N ALA A 495 -8.65 17.97 14.98
CA ALA A 495 -9.03 18.88 13.91
C ALA A 495 -10.57 18.96 13.72
N VAL A 496 -11.29 17.84 13.84
CA VAL A 496 -12.77 17.83 13.80
C VAL A 496 -13.37 18.61 14.98
N LEU A 497 -12.83 18.43 16.18
CA LEU A 497 -13.28 19.15 17.39
C LEU A 497 -13.01 20.66 17.26
N LEU A 498 -11.82 21.04 16.81
CA LEU A 498 -11.46 22.44 16.55
C LEU A 498 -12.39 23.04 15.49
N ASN A 499 -12.65 22.35 14.39
CA ASN A 499 -13.59 22.82 13.35
C ASN A 499 -15.01 23.00 13.89
N SER A 500 -15.45 22.15 14.82
CA SER A 500 -16.77 22.27 15.45
C SER A 500 -16.86 23.50 16.35
N LEU A 501 -15.78 23.80 17.10
CA LEU A 501 -15.71 25.01 17.93
C LEU A 501 -15.61 26.29 17.08
N ILE A 502 -14.88 26.23 15.96
CA ILE A 502 -14.84 27.30 14.96
C ILE A 502 -16.24 27.52 14.36
N ALA A 503 -16.98 26.45 14.04
CA ALA A 503 -18.36 26.59 13.55
C ALA A 503 -19.28 27.28 14.57
N ALA A 504 -19.24 26.88 15.85
CA ALA A 504 -20.05 27.51 16.89
C ALA A 504 -19.72 29.01 17.09
N THR A 505 -18.42 29.34 17.16
CA THR A 505 -17.97 30.72 17.34
C THR A 505 -18.28 31.60 16.12
N THR A 506 -18.21 31.04 14.91
CA THR A 506 -18.58 31.79 13.70
C THR A 506 -20.08 32.07 13.63
N VAL A 507 -20.94 31.13 14.03
CA VAL A 507 -22.39 31.39 14.16
C VAL A 507 -22.66 32.50 15.17
N LEU A 508 -21.95 32.50 16.31
CA LEU A 508 -22.04 33.57 17.31
C LEU A 508 -21.62 34.93 16.71
N SER A 509 -20.47 34.99 16.02
CA SER A 509 -19.99 36.22 15.37
C SER A 509 -20.98 36.78 14.33
N ILE A 510 -21.61 35.89 13.54
CA ILE A 510 -22.61 36.25 12.53
C ILE A 510 -23.88 36.77 13.20
N ASN A 511 -24.32 36.11 14.29
CA ASN A 511 -25.52 36.52 15.01
C ASN A 511 -25.34 37.91 15.65
N MET A 512 -24.18 38.15 16.29
CA MET A 512 -23.82 39.47 16.83
C MET A 512 -23.82 40.57 15.76
N ALA A 513 -23.31 40.27 14.56
CA ALA A 513 -23.24 41.25 13.47
C ALA A 513 -24.60 41.51 12.79
N ARG A 514 -25.46 40.49 12.64
CA ARG A 514 -26.75 40.61 11.92
C ARG A 514 -27.94 40.98 12.81
N ARG A 515 -27.90 40.59 14.09
CA ARG A 515 -28.97 40.82 15.06
C ARG A 515 -28.36 41.40 16.35
N PRO A 516 -27.89 42.66 16.32
CA PRO A 516 -27.34 43.28 17.51
C PRO A 516 -28.43 43.39 18.58
N PRO A 517 -28.15 43.02 19.83
CA PRO A 517 -29.10 43.21 20.91
C PRO A 517 -29.27 44.70 21.23
N SER A 518 -30.42 45.07 21.79
CA SER A 518 -30.80 46.47 22.00
C SER A 518 -30.02 47.22 23.09
N PHE A 519 -29.09 46.55 23.79
CA PHE A 519 -28.28 47.14 24.85
C PHE A 519 -26.90 47.58 24.34
N THR A 520 -26.38 48.66 24.92
CA THR A 520 -25.05 49.20 24.62
C THR A 520 -23.96 48.42 25.35
N LEU A 521 -22.79 48.29 24.72
CA LEU A 521 -21.63 47.64 25.34
C LEU A 521 -21.04 48.57 26.41
N PRO A 522 -20.55 48.04 27.56
CA PRO A 522 -19.85 48.86 28.54
C PRO A 522 -18.67 49.59 27.90
N VAL A 523 -18.44 50.86 28.27
CA VAL A 523 -17.40 51.73 27.66
C VAL A 523 -16.00 51.11 27.70
N ALA A 524 -15.68 50.35 28.75
CA ALA A 524 -14.42 49.61 28.85
C ALA A 524 -14.28 48.51 27.79
N LEU A 525 -15.37 47.82 27.47
CA LEU A 525 -15.42 46.73 26.50
C LEU A 525 -15.32 47.28 25.06
N VAL A 526 -15.94 48.43 24.79
CA VAL A 526 -15.81 49.15 23.51
C VAL A 526 -14.37 49.60 23.25
N ARG A 527 -13.69 50.19 24.26
CA ARG A 527 -12.26 50.55 24.12
C ARG A 527 -11.37 49.34 23.88
N CYS A 528 -11.68 48.21 24.53
CA CYS A 528 -10.94 46.96 24.31
C CYS A 528 -11.17 46.39 22.90
N THR A 529 -12.40 46.39 22.39
CA THR A 529 -12.71 45.85 21.04
C THR A 529 -12.12 46.74 19.95
N GLU A 530 -12.15 48.06 20.09
CA GLU A 530 -11.50 48.99 19.18
C GLU A 530 -9.97 48.80 19.16
N PHE A 531 -9.35 48.67 20.35
CA PHE A 531 -7.92 48.41 20.48
C PHE A 531 -7.51 47.09 19.80
N LEU A 532 -8.27 46.03 20.03
CA LEU A 532 -8.00 44.70 19.45
C LEU A 532 -8.29 44.65 17.94
N ALA A 533 -9.29 45.37 17.45
CA ALA A 533 -9.63 45.42 16.03
C ALA A 533 -8.60 46.19 15.18
N PHE A 534 -7.91 47.19 15.75
CA PHE A 534 -6.95 48.03 15.03
C PHE A 534 -5.50 47.51 15.08
N ARG A 535 -5.08 46.84 16.16
CA ARG A 535 -3.69 46.38 16.33
C ARG A 535 -3.37 45.05 15.65
N VAL A 536 -4.37 44.21 15.38
CA VAL A 536 -4.15 42.92 14.71
C VAL A 536 -4.10 43.14 13.19
N PRO A 537 -2.99 42.82 12.50
CA PRO A 537 -2.81 43.14 11.09
C PRO A 537 -3.91 42.51 10.23
N CYS A 538 -4.47 43.31 9.32
CA CYS A 538 -5.60 42.93 8.48
C CYS A 538 -5.38 43.37 7.02
N PRO A 539 -5.70 42.50 6.03
CA PRO A 539 -5.76 42.91 4.62
C PRO A 539 -6.99 43.76 4.25
N CYS A 540 -8.02 43.83 5.10
CA CYS A 540 -9.27 44.56 4.83
C CYS A 540 -9.45 45.77 5.77
N PRO A 541 -9.42 47.01 5.27
CA PRO A 541 -9.91 48.17 6.01
C PRO A 541 -11.42 48.06 6.25
N GLY A 542 -11.91 48.58 7.37
CA GLY A 542 -13.35 48.71 7.62
C GLY A 542 -14.00 49.62 6.57
N GLY A 543 -14.92 49.08 5.78
CA GLY A 543 -15.73 49.90 4.88
C GLY A 543 -16.74 50.71 5.68
N GLN A 544 -16.68 52.04 5.56
CA GLN A 544 -17.84 52.89 5.81
C GLN A 544 -18.89 52.56 4.73
N THR A 545 -20.03 52.01 5.14
CA THR A 545 -21.20 51.87 4.27
C THR A 545 -21.80 53.26 4.02
N GLY A 546 -22.06 53.57 2.76
CA GLY A 546 -22.48 54.89 2.29
C GLY A 546 -23.82 55.38 2.87
N ALA A 547 -23.86 56.69 3.09
CA ALA A 547 -25.02 57.58 2.97
C ALA A 547 -25.73 57.37 1.61
N GLU A 548 -27.02 57.56 1.34
CA GLU A 548 -28.21 58.21 1.91
C GLU A 548 -29.42 57.32 1.48
N ASP A 549 -30.61 57.30 2.08
CA ASP A 549 -31.60 58.38 2.02
C ASP A 549 -32.76 58.18 3.05
N ASP A 550 -33.58 59.23 3.15
CA ASP A 550 -34.17 59.84 4.34
C ASP A 550 -35.33 59.13 5.09
N GLY A 551 -35.52 59.54 6.36
CA GLY A 551 -36.75 59.32 7.14
C GLY A 551 -36.59 58.55 8.47
N GLY A 552 -36.47 59.28 9.60
CA GLY A 552 -36.59 58.77 10.98
C GLY A 552 -35.37 59.05 11.89
N VAL A 553 -35.01 60.31 12.10
CA VAL A 553 -33.62 60.78 12.39
C VAL A 553 -33.07 60.49 13.80
N GLN A 554 -33.87 60.16 14.84
CA GLN A 554 -33.30 59.88 16.18
C GLN A 554 -33.22 58.39 16.55
N ASN A 555 -34.25 57.57 16.27
CA ASN A 555 -34.19 56.13 16.56
C ASN A 555 -33.31 55.35 15.56
N LYS A 556 -33.23 55.78 14.29
CA LYS A 556 -32.31 55.16 13.32
C LYS A 556 -30.85 55.47 13.65
N SER A 557 -30.51 56.70 14.07
CA SER A 557 -29.12 57.07 14.37
C SER A 557 -28.58 56.35 15.60
N PHE A 558 -29.37 56.22 16.67
CA PHE A 558 -29.01 55.43 17.85
C PHE A 558 -28.91 53.93 17.55
N SER A 559 -29.90 53.36 16.84
CA SER A 559 -29.87 51.96 16.39
C SER A 559 -28.66 51.66 15.49
N ASN A 560 -28.30 52.58 14.60
CA ASN A 560 -27.14 52.47 13.72
C ASN A 560 -25.81 52.58 14.48
N ALA A 561 -25.74 53.36 15.58
CA ALA A 561 -24.56 53.45 16.44
C ALA A 561 -24.35 52.13 17.22
N VAL A 562 -25.40 51.62 17.86
CA VAL A 562 -25.38 50.33 18.56
C VAL A 562 -25.00 49.19 17.61
N ALA A 563 -25.57 49.16 16.40
CA ALA A 563 -25.22 48.16 15.39
C ALA A 563 -23.73 48.20 14.99
N ARG A 564 -23.13 49.39 14.87
CA ARG A 564 -21.69 49.53 14.58
C ARG A 564 -20.80 49.05 15.74
N GLU A 565 -21.19 49.30 16.98
CA GLU A 565 -20.45 48.82 18.15
C GLU A 565 -20.42 47.28 18.20
N TRP A 566 -21.58 46.64 18.01
CA TRP A 566 -21.69 45.18 17.96
C TRP A 566 -20.98 44.55 16.77
N TYR A 567 -20.98 45.21 15.61
CA TYR A 567 -20.20 44.79 14.45
C TYR A 567 -18.68 44.84 14.74
N THR A 568 -18.22 45.90 15.41
CA THR A 568 -16.81 46.07 15.78
C THR A 568 -16.40 45.04 16.84
N ALA A 569 -17.29 44.75 17.79
CA ALA A 569 -17.10 43.68 18.77
C ALA A 569 -17.04 42.29 18.12
N ALA A 570 -17.93 41.98 17.18
CA ALA A 570 -17.90 40.72 16.43
C ALA A 570 -16.60 40.56 15.62
N ARG A 571 -16.12 41.65 15.02
CA ARG A 571 -14.84 41.67 14.30
C ARG A 571 -13.65 41.46 15.24
N ALA A 572 -13.64 42.07 16.42
CA ALA A 572 -12.60 41.86 17.41
C ALA A 572 -12.58 40.40 17.92
N LEU A 573 -13.76 39.83 18.17
CA LEU A 573 -13.94 38.43 18.56
C LEU A 573 -13.34 37.47 17.51
N ASP A 574 -13.66 37.65 16.23
CA ASP A 574 -13.11 36.83 15.14
C ASP A 574 -11.57 36.85 15.09
N ARG A 575 -10.95 38.00 15.37
CA ARG A 575 -9.49 38.17 15.31
C ARG A 575 -8.77 37.51 16.48
N VAL A 576 -9.29 37.71 17.69
CA VAL A 576 -8.75 37.07 18.90
C VAL A 576 -8.89 35.56 18.79
N LEU A 577 -10.07 35.07 18.40
CA LEU A 577 -10.29 33.64 18.21
C LEU A 577 -9.42 33.07 17.09
N GLY A 578 -9.25 33.78 15.97
CA GLY A 578 -8.34 33.36 14.90
C GLY A 578 -6.90 33.11 15.37
N LEU A 579 -6.36 33.98 16.25
CA LEU A 579 -5.04 33.78 16.85
C LEU A 579 -5.02 32.57 17.79
N VAL A 580 -6.02 32.44 18.67
CA VAL A 580 -6.15 31.31 19.60
C VAL A 580 -6.24 29.98 18.85
N PHE A 581 -7.08 29.90 17.81
CA PHE A 581 -7.23 28.70 16.99
C PHE A 581 -5.99 28.40 16.16
N SER A 582 -5.27 29.41 15.66
CA SER A 582 -3.99 29.21 14.97
C SER A 582 -2.94 28.58 15.90
N ALA A 583 -2.84 29.08 17.14
CA ALA A 583 -1.96 28.50 18.15
C ALA A 583 -2.41 27.07 18.51
N ALA A 584 -3.71 26.83 18.65
CA ALA A 584 -4.25 25.50 18.92
C ALA A 584 -3.94 24.50 17.79
N PHE A 585 -4.03 24.89 16.52
CA PHE A 585 -3.63 24.05 15.39
C PHE A 585 -2.12 23.77 15.37
N VAL A 586 -1.27 24.73 15.74
CA VAL A 586 0.18 24.51 15.86
C VAL A 586 0.47 23.51 16.98
N VAL A 587 -0.15 23.66 18.15
CA VAL A 587 -0.01 22.71 19.27
C VAL A 587 -0.52 21.31 18.91
N LEU A 588 -1.57 21.21 18.09
CA LEU A 588 -2.08 19.93 17.61
C LEU A 588 -1.11 19.24 16.63
N CYS A 589 -0.33 20.01 15.87
CA CYS A 589 0.61 19.51 14.88
C CYS A 589 1.99 19.14 15.46
N LEU A 590 2.36 19.71 16.61
CA LEU A 590 3.56 19.37 17.39
C LEU A 590 3.34 18.08 18.19
#